data_AF-A0A410PX63-F1
#
_entry.id   AF-A0A410PX63-F1
#
_cell.length_a   1.000
_cell.length_b   1.000
_cell.length_c   1.000
_cell.angle_alpha   90.00
_cell.angle_beta   90.00
_cell.angle_gamma   90.00
#
_symmetry.space_group_name_H-M   'P 1'
#
loop_
_entity.id
_entity.type
_entity.pdbx_description
1 polymer ?
#
loop_
_entity_poly.entity_id
_entity_poly.type
_entity_poly.pdbx_seq_one_letter_code
_entity_poly.pdbx_strand_id
1 'polypeptide(L)'
;MSDLGNKEIFAKNLNYYMDLNGKARNDICNDLGFPYSTFTDWTNGNVYPRIDKIEMLANYFGVEKSDLIEDKSKLLDKEDELTQYLDELHKRPEMKMLFKVAKGATKEDVEKAVKIIEMFRNHSSDEDDI
;
A
#
# COMPACT_ATOMS: atom_id res chain seq x y z
N MET A 1 3.04 -9.82 16.57
CA MET A 1 4.05 -8.88 16.05
C MET A 1 5.01 -8.58 17.18
N SER A 2 6.32 -8.70 16.97
CA SER A 2 7.31 -8.32 17.98
C SER A 2 7.28 -6.80 18.20
N ASP A 3 7.72 -6.35 19.36
CA ASP A 3 7.79 -4.92 19.72
C ASP A 3 8.66 -4.11 18.74
N LEU A 4 9.60 -4.78 18.04
CA LEU A 4 10.34 -4.22 16.92
C LEU A 4 9.39 -3.74 15.80
N GLY A 5 8.53 -4.62 15.29
CA GLY A 5 7.69 -4.29 14.13
C GLY A 5 6.84 -3.03 14.34
N ASN A 6 6.37 -2.79 15.56
CA ASN A 6 5.53 -1.63 15.87
C ASN A 6 6.28 -0.30 15.72
N LYS A 7 7.55 -0.22 16.16
CA LYS A 7 8.35 1.01 16.03
C LYS A 7 8.81 1.29 14.60
N GLU A 8 9.07 0.25 13.81
CA GLU A 8 9.38 0.43 12.40
C GLU A 8 8.14 0.91 11.60
N ILE A 9 6.97 0.35 11.89
CA ILE A 9 5.69 0.81 11.31
C ILE A 9 5.44 2.28 11.67
N PHE A 10 5.58 2.62 12.95
CA PHE A 10 5.38 4.00 13.40
C PHE A 10 6.35 4.97 12.75
N ALA A 11 7.64 4.63 12.69
CA ALA A 11 8.65 5.46 12.05
C ALA A 11 8.33 5.69 10.56
N LYS A 12 7.96 4.63 9.83
CA LYS A 12 7.56 4.72 8.41
C LYS A 12 6.37 5.66 8.23
N ASN A 13 5.30 5.46 9.01
CA ASN A 13 4.09 6.27 8.93
C ASN A 13 4.35 7.73 9.32
N LEU A 14 5.14 7.97 10.37
CA LEU A 14 5.51 9.31 10.80
C LEU A 14 6.28 10.06 9.69
N ASN A 15 7.28 9.44 9.06
CA ASN A 15 8.00 10.06 7.96
C ASN A 15 7.08 10.32 6.75
N TYR A 16 6.17 9.39 6.44
CA TYR A 16 5.18 9.60 5.37
C TYR A 16 4.33 10.85 5.61
N TYR A 17 3.79 11.03 6.81
CA TYR A 17 2.98 12.21 7.13
C TYR A 17 3.80 13.50 7.22
N MET A 18 5.08 13.42 7.58
CA MET A 18 5.99 14.55 7.47
C MET A 18 6.17 15.02 6.03
N ASP A 19 6.44 14.08 5.12
CA ASP A 19 6.65 14.37 3.70
C ASP A 19 5.36 14.88 3.04
N LEU A 20 4.22 14.26 3.34
CA LEU A 20 2.90 14.66 2.83
C LEU A 20 2.54 16.11 3.23
N ASN A 21 2.94 16.53 4.42
CA ASN A 21 2.68 17.88 4.94
C ASN A 21 3.83 18.87 4.69
N GLY A 22 4.92 18.43 4.05
CA GLY A 22 6.11 19.25 3.81
C GLY A 22 6.76 19.78 5.10
N LYS A 23 6.74 18.98 6.18
CA LYS A 23 7.25 19.36 7.50
C LYS A 23 8.60 18.70 7.80
N ALA A 24 9.60 19.51 8.12
CA ALA A 24 10.87 18.99 8.61
C ALA A 24 10.75 18.62 10.10
N ARG A 25 11.65 17.75 10.58
CA ARG A 25 11.75 17.37 12.00
C ARG A 25 11.80 18.59 12.92
N ASN A 26 12.58 19.61 12.54
CA ASN A 26 12.73 20.84 13.32
C ASN A 26 11.40 21.59 13.47
N ASP A 27 10.58 21.64 12.43
CA ASP A 27 9.29 22.35 12.46
C ASP A 27 8.39 21.71 13.51
N ILE A 28 8.26 20.39 13.48
CA ILE A 28 7.40 19.63 14.40
C ILE A 28 7.92 19.70 15.83
N CYS A 29 9.25 19.61 16.01
CA CYS A 29 9.86 19.75 17.33
C CYS A 29 9.57 21.13 17.94
N ASN A 30 9.64 22.19 17.14
CA ASN A 30 9.34 23.55 17.58
C ASN A 30 7.84 23.74 17.85
N ASP A 31 6.98 23.24 16.96
CA ASP A 31 5.52 23.41 17.05
C ASP A 31 4.93 22.65 18.26
N LEU A 32 5.46 21.46 18.56
CA LEU A 32 4.93 20.57 19.61
C LEU A 32 5.79 20.53 20.89
N GLY A 33 6.92 21.24 20.91
CA GLY A 33 7.83 21.30 22.04
C GLY A 33 8.54 19.97 22.33
N PHE A 34 8.82 19.16 21.30
CA PHE A 34 9.55 17.90 21.46
C PHE A 34 11.07 18.10 21.43
N PRO A 35 11.84 17.38 22.27
CA PRO A 35 13.28 17.33 22.13
C PRO A 35 13.68 16.74 20.78
N TYR A 36 14.56 17.42 20.05
CA TYR A 36 14.96 17.02 18.70
C TYR A 36 15.57 15.61 18.63
N SER A 37 16.38 15.23 19.63
CA SER A 37 16.98 13.89 19.72
C SER A 37 15.90 12.81 19.87
N THR A 38 14.93 13.04 20.76
CA THR A 38 13.81 12.12 20.98
C THR A 38 12.95 11.97 19.73
N PHE A 39 12.64 13.07 19.04
CA PHE A 39 11.89 13.00 17.79
C PHE A 39 12.67 12.28 16.69
N THR A 40 13.98 12.49 16.62
CA THR A 40 14.88 11.78 15.70
C THR A 40 14.83 10.27 15.95
N ASP A 41 14.89 9.84 17.22
CA ASP A 41 14.77 8.43 17.59
C ASP A 41 13.43 7.81 17.15
N TRP A 42 12.34 8.57 17.19
CA TRP A 42 11.04 8.12 16.69
C TRP A 42 11.04 7.98 15.17
N THR A 43 11.54 8.99 14.44
CA THR A 43 11.61 8.94 12.96
C THR A 43 12.56 7.86 12.43
N ASN A 44 13.52 7.41 13.24
CA ASN A 44 14.45 6.34 12.89
C ASN A 44 13.97 4.95 13.38
N GLY A 45 12.88 4.88 14.13
CA GLY A 45 12.39 3.61 14.70
C GLY A 45 13.28 3.06 15.81
N ASN A 46 14.09 3.90 16.46
CA ASN A 46 14.92 3.50 17.60
C ASN A 46 14.06 3.31 18.85
N VAL A 47 13.13 4.22 19.08
CA VAL A 47 12.28 4.29 20.27
C VAL A 47 10.82 4.44 19.85
N TYR A 48 9.93 3.72 20.54
CA TYR A 48 8.49 3.87 20.36
C TYR A 48 7.95 5.01 21.25
N PRO A 49 7.22 6.01 20.69
CA PRO A 49 6.62 7.07 21.49
C PRO A 49 5.50 6.56 22.39
N ARG A 50 5.26 7.27 23.48
CA ARG A 50 4.10 7.04 24.34
C ARG A 50 2.81 7.51 23.65
N ILE A 51 1.68 6.95 24.07
CA ILE A 51 0.37 7.20 23.45
C ILE A 51 -0.03 8.68 23.45
N ASP A 52 0.35 9.46 24.46
CA ASP A 52 0.08 10.91 24.52
C ASP A 52 0.83 11.65 23.40
N LYS A 53 2.05 11.22 23.06
CA LYS A 53 2.83 11.82 21.97
C LYS A 53 2.30 11.44 20.60
N ILE A 54 1.84 10.19 20.46
CA ILE A 54 1.15 9.72 19.25
C ILE A 54 -0.13 10.53 19.04
N GLU A 55 -0.90 10.80 20.10
CA GLU A 55 -2.09 11.63 20.03
C GLU A 55 -1.79 13.08 19.62
N MET A 56 -0.74 13.69 20.19
CA MET A 56 -0.30 15.02 19.78
C MET A 56 0.06 15.09 18.29
N LEU A 57 0.78 14.09 17.79
CA LEU A 57 1.15 14.01 16.37
C LEU A 57 -0.06 13.78 15.46
N ALA A 58 -0.95 12.88 15.84
CA ALA A 58 -2.19 12.62 15.11
C ALA A 58 -3.02 13.91 14.97
N ASN A 59 -3.19 14.65 16.07
CA ASN A 59 -3.88 15.94 16.05
C ASN A 59 -3.14 16.99 15.20
N TYR A 60 -1.82 17.03 15.26
CA TYR A 60 -0.99 17.95 14.47
C TYR A 60 -1.15 17.73 12.96
N PHE A 61 -1.18 16.46 12.53
CA PHE A 61 -1.36 16.11 11.12
C PHE A 61 -2.82 16.02 10.68
N GLY A 62 -3.78 16.08 11.62
CA GLY A 62 -5.21 15.93 11.32
C GLY A 62 -5.61 14.51 10.92
N VAL A 63 -4.96 13.49 11.51
CA VAL A 63 -5.17 12.06 11.22
C VAL A 63 -5.58 11.30 12.48
N GLU A 64 -5.99 10.04 12.34
CA GLU A 64 -6.25 9.18 13.48
C GLU A 64 -4.95 8.60 14.07
N LYS A 65 -5.00 8.15 15.33
CA LYS A 65 -3.85 7.46 15.93
C LYS A 65 -3.50 6.17 15.18
N SER A 66 -4.52 5.47 14.64
CA SER A 66 -4.40 4.27 13.81
C SER A 66 -3.52 4.52 12.57
N ASP A 67 -3.62 5.71 11.97
CA ASP A 67 -2.78 6.11 10.83
C ASP A 67 -1.29 6.12 11.14
N LEU A 68 -0.92 6.37 12.39
CA LEU A 68 0.48 6.39 12.83
C LEU A 68 0.97 5.02 13.28
N ILE A 69 0.13 4.15 13.81
CA ILE A 69 0.56 2.90 14.47
C ILE A 69 0.24 1.62 13.68
N GLU A 70 -0.70 1.66 12.75
CA GLU A 70 -1.11 0.48 11.98
C GLU A 70 -0.34 0.39 10.66
N ASP A 71 -0.02 -0.85 10.28
CA ASP A 71 0.58 -1.11 8.99
C ASP A 71 -0.48 -1.12 7.89
N LYS A 72 -0.55 -0.01 7.15
CA LYS A 72 -1.42 0.13 5.98
C LYS A 72 -0.77 -0.33 4.68
N SER A 73 0.47 -0.86 4.71
CA SER A 73 1.14 -1.35 3.48
C SER A 73 0.40 -2.50 2.80
N LYS A 74 -0.37 -3.31 3.55
CA LYS A 74 -1.27 -4.32 2.96
C LYS A 74 -2.39 -3.73 2.09
N LEU A 75 -2.68 -2.44 2.24
CA LEU A 75 -3.60 -1.72 1.36
C LEU A 75 -2.84 -1.13 0.15
N LEU A 76 -1.60 -0.66 0.35
CA LEU A 76 -0.74 -0.11 -0.70
C LEU A 76 -0.26 -1.19 -1.70
N ASP A 77 0.03 -2.41 -1.24
CA ASP A 77 0.37 -3.53 -2.14
C ASP A 77 -0.76 -3.81 -3.15
N LYS A 78 -2.02 -3.63 -2.72
CA LYS A 78 -3.18 -3.75 -3.61
C LYS A 78 -3.32 -2.57 -4.55
N GLU A 79 -2.82 -1.39 -4.17
CA GLU A 79 -2.89 -0.19 -4.99
C GLU A 79 -1.86 -0.25 -6.12
N ASP A 80 -0.66 -0.76 -5.85
CA ASP A 80 0.35 -1.06 -6.87
C ASP A 80 -0.11 -2.17 -7.81
N GLU A 81 -0.67 -3.27 -7.27
CA GLU A 81 -1.22 -4.38 -8.05
C GLU A 81 -2.42 -3.92 -8.91
N LEU A 82 -3.34 -3.13 -8.35
CA LEU A 82 -4.47 -2.55 -9.08
C LEU A 82 -4.00 -1.61 -10.18
N THR A 83 -2.99 -0.79 -9.91
CA THR A 83 -2.41 0.13 -10.90
C THR A 83 -1.78 -0.65 -12.05
N GLN A 84 -1.08 -1.76 -11.77
CA GLN A 84 -0.55 -2.66 -12.79
C GLN A 84 -1.66 -3.29 -13.64
N TYR A 85 -2.74 -3.78 -13.01
CA TYR A 85 -3.89 -4.32 -13.75
C TYR A 85 -4.57 -3.28 -14.64
N LEU A 86 -4.73 -2.04 -14.14
CA LEU A 86 -5.33 -0.94 -14.91
C LEU A 86 -4.45 -0.55 -16.10
N ASP A 87 -3.13 -0.50 -15.91
CA ASP A 87 -2.16 -0.22 -16.97
C ASP A 87 -2.18 -1.32 -18.05
N GLU A 88 -2.21 -2.59 -17.65
CA GLU A 88 -2.34 -3.71 -18.61
C GLU A 88 -3.66 -3.62 -19.40
N LEU A 89 -4.78 -3.35 -18.73
CA LEU A 89 -6.09 -3.22 -19.37
C LEU A 89 -6.15 -2.05 -20.35
N HIS A 90 -5.40 -0.98 -20.10
CA HIS A 90 -5.27 0.15 -21.04
C HIS A 90 -4.37 -0.18 -22.23
N LYS A 91 -3.26 -0.89 -22.00
CA LYS A 91 -2.29 -1.25 -23.05
C LYS A 91 -2.78 -2.36 -23.97
N ARG A 92 -3.71 -3.20 -23.52
CA ARG A 92 -4.20 -4.39 -24.24
C ARG A 92 -5.70 -4.29 -24.56
N PRO A 93 -6.08 -3.78 -25.76
CA PRO A 93 -7.47 -3.61 -26.16
C PRO A 93 -8.31 -4.91 -26.07
N GLU A 94 -7.70 -6.06 -26.35
CA GLU A 94 -8.31 -7.38 -26.26
C GLU A 94 -8.66 -7.76 -24.82
N MET A 95 -7.83 -7.43 -23.84
CA MET A 95 -8.10 -7.64 -22.41
C MET A 95 -9.27 -6.77 -21.96
N LYS A 96 -9.32 -5.52 -22.43
CA LYS A 96 -10.44 -4.60 -22.19
C LYS A 96 -11.75 -5.12 -22.76
N MET A 97 -11.70 -5.72 -23.95
CA MET A 97 -12.86 -6.33 -24.60
C MET A 97 -13.36 -7.55 -23.80
N LEU A 98 -12.46 -8.45 -23.39
CA LEU A 98 -12.80 -9.59 -22.54
C LEU A 98 -13.45 -9.13 -21.22
N PHE A 99 -12.86 -8.15 -20.54
CA PHE A 99 -13.42 -7.59 -19.31
C PHE A 99 -14.82 -7.00 -19.52
N LYS A 100 -15.03 -6.26 -20.61
CA LYS A 100 -16.33 -5.66 -20.94
C LYS A 100 -17.41 -6.71 -21.15
N VAL A 101 -17.09 -7.81 -21.84
CA VAL A 101 -18.01 -8.92 -22.08
C VAL A 101 -18.30 -9.69 -20.79
N ALA A 102 -17.25 -10.00 -20.02
CA ALA A 102 -17.35 -10.74 -18.77
C ALA A 102 -18.18 -10.01 -17.70
N LYS A 103 -18.24 -8.67 -17.74
CA LYS A 103 -19.01 -7.86 -16.76
C LYS A 103 -20.49 -8.22 -16.68
N GLY A 104 -21.07 -8.70 -17.78
CA GLY A 104 -22.48 -9.14 -17.83
C GLY A 104 -22.68 -10.66 -17.69
N ALA A 105 -21.60 -11.43 -17.58
CA ALA A 105 -21.65 -12.89 -17.57
C ALA A 105 -21.84 -13.45 -16.16
N THR A 106 -22.37 -14.68 -16.06
CA THR A 106 -22.43 -15.37 -14.77
C THR A 106 -21.05 -15.89 -14.38
N LYS A 107 -20.85 -16.19 -13.10
CA LYS A 107 -19.62 -16.83 -12.62
C LYS A 107 -19.27 -18.11 -13.41
N GLU A 108 -20.27 -18.94 -13.68
CA GLU A 108 -20.09 -20.21 -14.42
C GLU A 108 -19.63 -19.96 -15.86
N ASP A 109 -20.17 -18.95 -16.54
CA ASP A 109 -19.78 -18.60 -17.90
C ASP A 109 -18.34 -18.06 -17.96
N VAL A 110 -17.94 -17.25 -16.98
CA VAL A 110 -16.57 -16.76 -16.87
C VAL A 110 -15.60 -17.92 -16.63
N GLU A 111 -15.92 -18.85 -15.74
CA GLU A 111 -15.08 -20.04 -15.48
C GLU A 111 -14.94 -20.93 -16.72
N LYS A 112 -16.01 -21.11 -17.51
CA LYS A 112 -15.94 -21.84 -18.79
C LYS A 112 -15.02 -21.13 -19.78
N ALA A 113 -15.12 -19.80 -19.90
CA ALA A 113 -14.27 -19.03 -20.80
C ALA A 113 -12.78 -19.12 -20.42
N VAL A 114 -12.47 -19.07 -19.11
CA VAL A 114 -11.09 -19.26 -18.62
C VAL A 114 -10.53 -20.62 -19.03
N LYS A 115 -11.29 -21.71 -18.83
CA LYS A 115 -10.85 -23.06 -19.23
C LYS A 115 -10.55 -23.16 -20.73
N ILE A 116 -11.35 -22.51 -21.57
CA ILE A 116 -11.11 -22.48 -23.02
C ILE A 116 -9.76 -21.79 -23.32
N ILE A 117 -9.49 -20.65 -22.69
CA ILE A 117 -8.23 -19.91 -22.87
C ILE A 117 -7.04 -20.75 -22.40
N GLU A 118 -7.14 -21.41 -21.26
CA GLU A 118 -6.10 -22.30 -20.73
C GLU A 118 -5.81 -23.48 -21.67
N MET A 119 -6.85 -24.08 -22.27
CA MET A 119 -6.69 -25.15 -23.25
C MET A 119 -5.87 -24.71 -24.45
N PHE A 120 -6.14 -23.53 -25.01
CA PHE A 120 -5.37 -23.01 -26.14
C PHE A 120 -3.92 -22.70 -25.78
N ARG A 121 -3.67 -22.18 -24.57
CA ARG A 121 -2.31 -21.87 -24.11
C ARG A 121 -1.42 -23.10 -23.95
N ASN A 122 -2.01 -24.24 -23.56
CA ASN A 122 -1.25 -25.48 -23.37
C ASN A 122 -0.96 -26.21 -24.70
N HIS A 123 -1.71 -25.94 -25.77
CA HIS A 123 -1.44 -26.54 -27.08
C HIS A 123 -0.34 -25.81 -27.86
N SER A 124 -0.17 -24.51 -27.64
CA SER A 124 0.91 -23.74 -28.28
C SER A 124 2.30 -23.98 -27.67
N SER A 125 2.40 -24.57 -26.47
CA SER A 125 3.69 -25.00 -25.91
C SER A 125 4.23 -26.32 -26.48
N ASP A 126 3.38 -27.12 -27.13
CA ASP A 126 3.77 -28.43 -27.67
C ASP A 126 4.19 -28.36 -29.16
N GLU A 127 3.92 -27.25 -29.86
CA GLU A 127 4.25 -27.06 -31.28
C GLU A 127 5.62 -26.37 -31.52
N ASP A 128 6.22 -25.75 -30.51
CA ASP A 128 7.52 -25.04 -30.62
C ASP A 128 8.75 -25.95 -30.35
N ASP A 129 8.55 -27.24 -30.04
CA ASP A 129 9.60 -28.21 -29.67
C ASP A 129 9.94 -29.25 -30.78
N ILE A 130 9.61 -28.99 -32.06
CA ILE A 130 9.94 -29.89 -33.21
C ILE A 130 10.77 -29.19 -34.28
#